data_AF-A0A5C7JAZ7-F1
#
_entry.id   AF-A0A5C7JAZ7-F1
#
_cell.length_a   1.000
_cell.length_b   1.000
_cell.length_c   1.000
_cell.angle_alpha   90.00
_cell.angle_beta   90.00
_cell.angle_gamma   90.00
#
_symmetry.space_group_name_H-M   'P 1'
#
loop_
_entity.id
_entity.type
_entity.pdbx_description
1 polymer ?
#
loop_
_entity_poly.entity_id
_entity_poly.type
_entity_poly.pdbx_seq_one_letter_code
_entity_poly.pdbx_strand_id
1 'polypeptide(L)' 'MPSETSKRATVYFEPALHKAIRLKSAHTQQSVSEIVNDAVRMALREDEEDLAAFEDRVAEPVVSYEALLKDLKAHGKL' A
#
# COMPACT_ATOMS: atom_id res chain seq x y z
N MET A 1 11.53 -12.22 26.46
CA MET A 1 11.06 -11.48 25.27
C MET A 1 10.94 -10.03 25.68
N PRO A 2 11.72 -9.08 25.15
CA PRO A 2 11.50 -7.69 25.52
C PRO A 2 10.12 -7.31 24.99
N SER A 3 9.19 -6.99 25.90
CA SER A 3 7.93 -6.37 25.53
C SER A 3 8.29 -5.08 24.80
N GLU A 4 8.08 -5.03 23.48
CA GLU A 4 8.26 -3.77 22.75
C GLU A 4 7.30 -2.76 23.36
N THR A 5 7.87 -1.81 24.09
CA THR A 5 7.13 -0.72 24.70
C THR A 5 6.66 0.17 23.56
N SER A 6 5.33 0.32 23.44
CA SER A 6 4.73 1.21 22.46
C SER A 6 5.38 2.60 22.55
N LYS A 7 5.90 3.13 21.44
CA LYS A 7 6.45 4.49 21.40
C LYS A 7 5.32 5.50 21.22
N ARG A 8 5.27 6.52 22.07
CA ARG A 8 4.27 7.60 21.97
C ARG A 8 4.57 8.50 20.78
N ALA A 9 3.59 8.70 19.93
CA ALA A 9 3.60 9.68 18.84
C ALA A 9 2.36 10.58 18.93
N THR A 10 2.49 11.84 18.51
CA THR A 10 1.37 12.78 18.39
C THR A 10 1.13 13.03 16.91
N VAL A 11 -0.10 12.83 16.45
CA VAL A 11 -0.52 13.06 15.07
C VAL A 11 -1.78 13.92 15.04
N TYR A 12 -1.89 14.79 14.05
CA TYR A 12 -3.08 15.59 13.83
C TYR A 12 -3.96 14.90 12.79
N PHE A 13 -5.22 14.66 13.14
CA PHE A 13 -6.23 14.16 12.21
C PHE A 13 -7.13 15.29 11.75
N GLU A 14 -7.58 15.23 10.50
CA GLU A 14 -8.72 16.02 10.08
C GLU A 14 -9.96 15.69 10.93
N PRO A 15 -10.82 16.66 11.27
CA PRO A 15 -11.94 16.43 12.18
C PRO A 15 -12.88 15.29 11.74
N ALA A 16 -13.13 15.17 10.42
CA ALA A 16 -13.97 14.12 9.86
C ALA A 16 -13.33 12.73 10.01
N LEU A 17 -12.02 12.61 9.72
CA LEU A 17 -11.27 11.36 9.85
C LEU A 17 -11.16 10.93 11.31
N HIS A 18 -10.90 11.87 12.23
CA HIS A 18 -10.88 11.58 13.66
C HIS A 18 -12.24 11.03 14.15
N LYS A 19 -13.36 11.60 13.66
CA LYS A 19 -14.70 11.09 13.99
C LYS A 19 -14.90 9.67 13.44
N ALA A 20 -14.49 9.43 12.20
CA ALA A 20 -14.61 8.13 11.56
C ALA A 20 -13.79 7.04 12.27
N ILE A 21 -12.52 7.32 12.58
CA ILE A 21 -11.64 6.35 13.24
C ILE A 21 -12.11 6.04 14.68
N ARG A 22 -12.65 7.04 15.39
CA ARG A 22 -13.23 6.84 16.73
C ARG A 22 -14.50 5.98 16.69
N LEU A 23 -15.32 6.11 15.64
CA LEU A 23 -16.47 5.24 15.45
C LEU A 23 -16.04 3.81 15.11
N LYS A 24 -15.06 3.66 14.20
CA LYS A 24 -14.48 2.37 13.83
C LYS A 24 -13.89 1.66 15.06
N SER A 25 -13.13 2.37 15.89
CA SER A 25 -12.51 1.83 17.11
C SER A 25 -13.55 1.28 18.08
N ALA A 26 -14.66 2.01 18.28
CA ALA A 26 -15.77 1.55 19.11
C ALA A 26 -16.48 0.32 18.51
N HIS A 27 -16.67 0.31 17.19
CA HIS A 27 -17.33 -0.80 16.49
C HIS A 27 -16.49 -2.07 16.47
N THR A 28 -15.16 -1.96 16.29
CA THR A 28 -14.26 -3.13 16.19
C THR A 28 -13.64 -3.54 17.53
N GLN A 29 -13.93 -2.82 18.61
CA GLN A 29 -13.33 -3.02 19.94
C GLN A 29 -11.80 -2.94 19.93
N GLN A 30 -11.25 -2.14 19.01
CA GLN A 30 -9.82 -1.87 18.90
C GLN A 30 -9.52 -0.46 19.36
N SER A 31 -8.28 -0.21 19.79
CA SER A 31 -7.84 1.16 20.06
C SER A 31 -7.59 1.93 18.77
N VAL A 32 -7.65 3.27 18.83
CA VAL A 32 -7.25 4.12 17.70
C VAL A 32 -5.79 3.84 17.30
N SER A 33 -4.90 3.63 18.28
CA SER A 33 -3.50 3.31 18.02
C SER A 33 -3.31 2.00 17.25
N GLU A 34 -4.09 0.96 17.56
CA GLU A 34 -4.06 -0.30 16.81
C GLU A 34 -4.50 -0.09 15.36
N ILE A 35 -5.60 0.61 15.14
CA ILE A 35 -6.09 0.89 13.78
C ILE A 35 -5.07 1.71 12.98
N VAL A 36 -4.45 2.70 13.61
CA VAL A 36 -3.40 3.51 12.96
C VAL A 36 -2.17 2.65 12.65
N ASN A 37 -1.72 1.82 13.59
CA ASN A 37 -0.58 0.94 13.35
C ASN A 37 -0.84 -0.06 12.22
N ASP A 38 -2.05 -0.63 12.15
CA ASP A 38 -2.44 -1.54 11.08
C ASP A 38 -2.47 -0.83 9.72
N ALA A 39 -3.01 0.39 9.67
CA ALA A 39 -3.00 1.20 8.45
C ALA A 39 -1.58 1.51 7.97
N VAL A 40 -0.68 1.88 8.89
CA VAL A 40 0.74 2.15 8.58
C VAL A 40 1.45 0.89 8.08
N ARG A 41 1.24 -0.27 8.73
CA ARG A 41 1.82 -1.54 8.27
C ARG A 41 1.33 -1.91 6.87
N MET A 42 0.06 -1.68 6.59
CA MET A 42 -0.52 -1.98 5.28
C MET A 42 0.09 -1.10 4.19
N ALA A 43 0.23 0.21 4.44
CA ALA A 43 0.90 1.12 3.51
C ALA A 43 2.36 0.73 3.25
N LEU A 44 3.11 0.39 4.31
CA LEU A 44 4.51 -0.05 4.15
C LEU A 44 4.65 -1.38 3.41
N ARG A 45 3.67 -2.29 3.52
CA ARG A 45 3.67 -3.55 2.79
C ARG A 45 3.40 -3.34 1.31
N GLU A 46 2.44 -2.48 0.97
CA GLU A 46 2.18 -2.11 -0.43
C GLU A 46 3.44 -1.53 -1.08
N ASP A 47 4.14 -0.64 -0.39
CA ASP A 47 5.43 -0.10 -0.86
C ASP A 47 6.49 -1.20 -1.05
N GLU A 48 6.54 -2.20 -0.16
CA GLU A 48 7.46 -3.35 -0.26
C GLU A 48 7.12 -4.25 -1.46
N GLU A 49 5.83 -4.54 -1.67
CA GLU A 49 5.34 -5.33 -2.79
C GLU A 49 5.63 -4.64 -4.14
N ASP A 50 5.47 -3.32 -4.21
CA ASP A 50 5.83 -2.52 -5.39
C ASP A 50 7.33 -2.60 -5.69
N LEU A 51 8.18 -2.46 -4.67
CA LEU A 51 9.64 -2.59 -4.84
C LEU A 51 10.04 -3.97 -5.35
N ALA A 52 9.45 -5.03 -4.80
CA ALA A 52 9.68 -6.39 -5.28
C ALA A 52 9.23 -6.57 -6.74
N ALA A 53 8.08 -6.01 -7.12
CA ALA A 53 7.62 -6.02 -8.51
C ALA A 53 8.59 -5.28 -9.44
N PHE A 54 9.21 -4.18 -9.01
CA PHE A 54 10.26 -3.52 -9.80
C PHE A 54 11.48 -4.42 -9.99
N GLU A 55 11.93 -5.12 -8.94
CA GLU A 55 13.07 -6.05 -9.02
C GLU A 55 12.79 -7.21 -9.98
N ASP A 56 11.62 -7.84 -9.91
CA ASP A 56 11.22 -8.92 -10.82
C ASP A 56 11.16 -8.44 -12.28
N ARG A 57 10.71 -7.21 -12.50
CA ARG A 57 10.60 -6.60 -13.83
C ARG A 57 11.93 -6.19 -14.43
N VAL A 58 13.04 -6.16 -13.67
CA VAL A 58 14.38 -5.97 -14.25
C VAL A 58 14.72 -7.07 -15.25
N ALA A 59 14.20 -8.27 -15.07
CA ALA A 59 14.40 -9.39 -15.99
C ALA A 59 13.50 -9.34 -17.23
N GLU A 60 12.51 -8.44 -17.28
CA GLU A 60 11.63 -8.31 -18.44
C GLU A 60 12.37 -7.70 -19.63
N PRO A 61 12.25 -8.28 -20.83
CA PRO A 61 12.85 -7.69 -22.03
C PRO A 61 12.17 -6.37 -22.38
N VAL A 62 12.97 -5.34 -22.67
CA VAL A 62 12.45 -4.07 -23.19
C VAL A 62 11.95 -4.28 -24.62
N VAL A 63 10.68 -3.97 -24.87
CA VAL A 63 10.07 -4.04 -26.20
C VAL A 63 10.05 -2.65 -26.83
N SER A 64 10.51 -2.54 -28.08
CA SER A 64 10.44 -1.28 -28.81
C SER A 64 9.00 -0.95 -29.21
N TYR A 65 8.72 0.34 -29.38
CA TYR A 65 7.39 0.79 -29.82
C TYR A 65 6.97 0.16 -31.16
N GLU A 66 7.89 0.01 -32.10
CA GLU A 66 7.62 -0.66 -33.38
C GLU A 66 7.23 -2.14 -33.19
N ALA A 67 7.94 -2.87 -32.31
CA ALA A 67 7.63 -4.27 -32.02
C ALA A 67 6.25 -4.43 -31.36
N LEU A 68 5.90 -3.51 -30.44
CA LEU A 68 4.57 -3.46 -29.82
C LEU A 68 3.46 -3.22 -30.86
N LEU A 69 3.64 -2.29 -31.80
CA LEU A 69 2.64 -2.02 -32.84
C LEU A 69 2.44 -3.21 -33.80
N LYS A 70 3.52 -3.93 -34.13
CA LYS A 70 3.43 -5.15 -34.94
C LYS A 70 2.67 -6.26 -34.21
N ASP A 71 2.92 -6.44 -32.92
CA ASP A 71 2.24 -7.42 -32.07
C ASP A 71 0.73 -7.12 -31.96
N LEU A 72 0.37 -5.87 -31.68
CA LEU A 72 -1.03 -5.43 -31.59
C LEU A 72 -1.79 -5.66 -32.90
N LYS A 73 -1.16 -5.38 -34.06
CA LYS A 73 -1.74 -5.64 -35.38
C LYS A 73 -1.89 -7.15 -35.64
N ALA A 74 -0.90 -7.96 -35.26
CA ALA A 74 -0.95 -9.42 -35.41
C ALA A 74 -2.09 -10.04 -34.59
N HIS A 75 -2.41 -9.45 -33.43
CA HIS A 75 -3.50 -9.88 -32.56
C HIS A 75 -4.84 -9.16 -32.83
N GLY A 76 -4.97 -8.39 -33.91
CA GLY A 76 -6.21 -7.73 -34.32
C GLY A 76 -6.70 -6.65 -33.35
N LYS A 77 -5.81 -6.11 -32.53
CA LYS A 77 -6.08 -4.98 -31.63
C LYS A 77 -5.80 -3.61 -32.28
N LEU A 78 -5.26 -3.64 -33.50
CA LEU A 78 -5.03 -2.51 -34.41
C LEU A 78 -5.37 -2.91 -35.85
#